data_AF-A0A914SI56-F1
#
_entry.id   AF-A0A914SI56-F1
#
_cell.length_a   1.000
_cell.length_b   1.000
_cell.length_c   1.000
_cell.angle_alpha   90.00
_cell.angle_beta   90.00
_cell.angle_gamma   90.00
#
_symmetry.space_group_name_H-M   'P 1'
#
loop_
_entity.id
_entity.type
_entity.pdbx_description
1 polymer ?
#
loop_
_entity_poly.entity_id
_entity_poly.type
_entity_poly.pdbx_seq_one_letter_code
_entity_poly.pdbx_strand_id
1 'polypeptide(L)'
;MAGSPKEVAQFRLNCGRFKVEAISKMMSRMGQCFTQARQLGIEIGRDSYSEIFDFTGGADSNGKPYTFSDGCGMVSQEFCRKIVSDLKLGDCLPSCYQIRFRGYKGVVLMNISLDETRNWAKKHNLIPPRKPNQSLPWYCQSLIFRPSQRKFHAPRENYVEIVKISAPILVALNKPLINILDQVSEMHGEIPHQRMCNRIFELMEQHL
;
A
#
# COMPACT_ATOMS: atom_id res chain seq x y z
N MET A 1 -22.82 20.12 -17.54
CA MET A 1 -22.08 21.39 -17.65
C MET A 1 -20.60 21.05 -17.77
N ALA A 2 -19.98 21.30 -18.93
CA ALA A 2 -18.54 21.14 -19.07
C ALA A 2 -17.85 22.40 -18.55
N GLY A 3 -16.92 22.26 -17.60
CA GLY A 3 -16.13 23.38 -17.08
C GLY A 3 -15.27 24.02 -18.16
N SER A 4 -14.91 25.29 -17.99
CA SER A 4 -14.08 26.02 -18.94
C SER A 4 -12.69 25.36 -19.10
N PRO A 5 -12.03 25.50 -20.26
CA PRO A 5 -10.70 24.91 -20.49
C PRO A 5 -9.65 25.32 -19.44
N LYS A 6 -9.78 26.54 -18.89
CA LYS A 6 -8.89 27.05 -17.83
C LYS A 6 -9.12 26.34 -16.49
N GLU A 7 -10.38 26.09 -16.11
CA GLU A 7 -10.72 25.35 -14.90
C GLU A 7 -10.23 23.90 -14.97
N VAL A 8 -10.38 23.26 -16.15
CA VAL A 8 -9.86 21.90 -16.37
C VAL A 8 -8.34 21.85 -16.26
N ALA A 9 -7.64 22.85 -16.81
CA ALA A 9 -6.18 22.94 -16.70
C ALA A 9 -5.74 23.14 -15.24
N GLN A 10 -6.42 24.01 -14.50
CA GLN A 10 -6.12 24.26 -13.09
C GLN A 10 -6.39 23.02 -12.23
N PHE A 11 -7.50 22.32 -12.47
CA PHE A 11 -7.82 21.07 -11.79
C PHE A 11 -6.76 19.99 -12.03
N ARG A 12 -6.26 19.86 -13.26
CA ARG A 12 -5.16 18.93 -13.58
C ARG A 12 -3.88 19.25 -12.80
N LEU A 13 -3.54 20.54 -12.67
CA LEU A 13 -2.38 20.97 -11.88
C LEU A 13 -2.55 20.63 -10.39
N ASN A 14 -3.77 20.73 -9.86
CA ASN A 14 -4.07 20.35 -8.48
C ASN A 14 -3.95 18.84 -8.26
N CYS A 15 -4.33 18.01 -9.24
CA CYS A 15 -4.20 16.55 -9.14
C CYS A 15 -2.74 16.08 -9.10
N GLY A 16 -1.84 16.77 -9.79
CA GLY A 16 -0.41 16.47 -9.80
C GLY A 16 0.25 16.58 -11.17
N ARG A 17 1.57 16.39 -11.16
CA ARG A 17 2.39 16.32 -12.38
C ARG A 17 2.52 14.87 -12.81
N PHE A 18 1.84 14.55 -13.91
CA PHE A 18 1.91 13.25 -14.55
C PHE A 18 2.94 13.29 -15.68
N LYS A 19 3.94 12.40 -15.64
CA LYS A 19 4.83 12.21 -16.80
C LYS A 19 4.03 11.59 -17.94
N VAL A 20 4.14 12.19 -19.13
CA VAL A 20 3.59 11.65 -20.36
C VAL A 20 4.52 10.51 -20.81
N GLU A 21 4.24 9.31 -20.33
CA GLU A 21 4.83 8.06 -20.82
C GLU A 21 3.84 7.44 -21.82
N ALA A 22 3.27 6.28 -21.52
CA ALA A 22 2.12 5.73 -22.22
C ALA A 22 0.80 6.36 -21.75
N ILE A 23 -0.15 6.60 -22.68
CA ILE A 23 -1.47 7.17 -22.38
C ILE A 23 -2.22 6.33 -21.34
N SER A 24 -2.20 5.01 -21.46
CA SER A 24 -2.83 4.08 -20.51
C SER A 24 -2.29 4.25 -19.09
N LYS A 25 -0.98 4.44 -18.94
CA LYS A 25 -0.31 4.65 -17.65
C LYS A 25 -0.62 6.03 -17.07
N MET A 26 -0.68 7.06 -17.91
CA MET A 26 -1.09 8.40 -17.50
C MET A 26 -2.54 8.42 -17.00
N MET A 27 -3.47 7.80 -17.76
CA MET A 27 -4.88 7.68 -17.38
C MET A 27 -5.04 6.89 -16.06
N SER A 28 -4.30 5.80 -15.89
CA SER A 28 -4.29 5.03 -14.64
C SER A 28 -3.79 5.84 -13.44
N ARG A 29 -2.81 6.73 -13.62
CA ARG A 29 -2.32 7.64 -12.56
C ARG A 29 -3.34 8.72 -12.22
N MET A 30 -3.97 9.33 -13.23
CA MET A 30 -5.03 10.33 -13.02
C MET A 30 -6.24 9.72 -12.31
N GLY A 31 -6.60 8.47 -12.64
CA GLY A 31 -7.68 7.73 -11.97
C GLY A 31 -7.45 7.55 -10.46
N GLN A 32 -6.22 7.64 -9.97
CA GLN A 32 -5.94 7.50 -8.53
C GLN A 32 -6.52 8.66 -7.72
N CYS A 33 -6.59 9.86 -8.30
CA CYS A 33 -7.17 11.05 -7.66
C CYS A 33 -8.69 10.93 -7.43
N PHE A 34 -9.33 9.92 -8.03
CA PHE A 34 -10.76 9.66 -7.90
C PHE A 34 -11.06 8.36 -7.16
N THR A 35 -10.04 7.73 -6.56
CA THR A 35 -10.25 6.54 -5.73
C THR A 35 -11.00 6.95 -4.47
N GLN A 36 -12.10 6.28 -4.16
CA GLN A 36 -12.76 6.45 -2.86
C GLN A 36 -11.80 6.02 -1.75
N ALA A 37 -11.45 6.95 -0.88
CA ALA A 37 -10.59 6.72 0.26
C ALA A 37 -11.09 7.56 1.44
N ARG A 38 -10.81 7.09 2.66
CA ARG A 38 -11.12 7.83 3.88
C ARG A 38 -9.91 8.65 4.28
N GLN A 39 -10.00 9.97 4.15
CA GLN A 39 -8.99 10.90 4.64
C GLN A 39 -8.92 10.84 6.17
N LEU A 40 -7.71 10.70 6.71
CA LEU A 40 -7.47 10.74 8.16
C LEU A 40 -7.41 12.18 8.65
N GLY A 41 -7.90 12.44 9.87
CA GLY A 41 -7.72 13.73 10.55
C GLY A 41 -6.30 13.99 11.07
N ILE A 42 -5.32 13.19 10.65
CA ILE A 42 -3.94 13.22 11.14
C ILE A 42 -3.06 13.94 10.12
N GLU A 43 -2.50 15.08 10.51
CA GLU A 43 -1.57 15.81 9.66
C GLU A 43 -0.18 15.16 9.66
N ILE A 44 0.32 14.85 8.46
CA ILE A 44 1.62 14.25 8.20
C ILE A 44 2.52 15.33 7.61
N GLY A 45 3.30 15.97 8.48
CA GLY A 45 4.37 16.87 8.07
C GLY A 45 5.44 16.13 7.27
N ARG A 46 6.21 16.87 6.46
CA ARG A 46 7.35 16.34 5.67
C ARG A 46 8.36 15.54 6.51
N ASP A 47 8.43 15.90 7.77
CA ASP A 47 9.35 15.37 8.77
C ASP A 47 8.92 14.00 9.32
N SER A 48 7.64 13.64 9.15
CA SER A 48 7.07 12.42 9.71
C SER A 48 7.11 11.23 8.75
N TYR A 49 7.57 11.42 7.52
CA TYR A 49 7.76 10.34 6.55
C TYR A 49 9.08 10.42 5.78
N SER A 50 9.52 9.29 5.23
CA SER A 50 10.71 9.20 4.38
C SER A 50 10.51 8.25 3.21
N GLU A 51 11.53 8.14 2.36
CA GLU A 51 11.62 7.13 1.31
C GLU A 51 12.90 6.32 1.52
N ILE A 52 12.79 4.99 1.55
CA ILE A 52 13.92 4.04 1.56
C ILE A 52 13.96 3.27 0.25
N PHE A 53 15.13 2.77 -0.12
CA PHE A 53 15.30 1.99 -1.34
C PHE A 53 14.41 0.75 -1.37
N ASP A 54 13.94 0.38 -2.56
CA ASP A 54 13.29 -0.90 -2.76
C ASP A 54 14.27 -2.07 -2.56
N PHE A 55 13.76 -3.19 -2.06
CA PHE A 55 14.48 -4.45 -2.04
C PHE A 55 14.44 -5.06 -3.44
N THR A 56 15.59 -5.04 -4.11
CA THR A 56 15.75 -5.57 -5.46
C THR A 56 16.76 -6.72 -5.47
N GLY A 57 16.57 -7.69 -6.35
CA GLY A 57 17.48 -8.82 -6.50
C GLY A 57 16.95 -9.89 -7.45
N GLY A 58 17.69 -10.99 -7.57
CA GLY A 58 17.38 -12.06 -8.51
C GLY A 58 17.42 -11.61 -9.97
N ALA A 59 16.97 -12.48 -10.87
CA ALA A 59 16.77 -12.19 -12.28
C ALA A 59 15.41 -12.74 -12.69
N ASP A 60 14.59 -11.90 -13.34
CA ASP A 60 13.43 -12.40 -14.06
C ASP A 60 13.86 -13.18 -15.31
N SER A 61 12.89 -13.73 -16.05
CA SER A 61 13.14 -14.48 -17.30
C SER A 61 13.89 -13.67 -18.36
N ASN A 62 13.96 -12.34 -18.22
CA ASN A 62 14.64 -11.42 -19.12
C ASN A 62 15.94 -10.85 -18.51
N GLY A 63 16.42 -11.38 -17.38
CA GLY A 63 17.64 -10.95 -16.71
C GLY A 63 17.52 -9.64 -15.91
N LYS A 64 16.31 -9.08 -15.77
CA LYS A 64 16.09 -7.83 -15.03
C LYS A 64 15.92 -8.12 -13.53
N PRO A 65 16.48 -7.30 -12.63
CA PRO A 65 16.28 -7.46 -11.19
C PRO A 65 14.80 -7.31 -10.82
N TYR A 66 14.30 -8.26 -10.03
CA TYR A 66 12.95 -8.22 -9.50
C TYR A 66 12.87 -7.30 -8.28
N THR A 67 11.73 -6.62 -8.10
CA THR A 67 11.49 -5.72 -6.96
C THR A 67 10.58 -6.40 -5.94
N PHE A 68 11.15 -6.98 -4.90
CA PHE A 68 10.42 -7.74 -3.88
C PHE A 68 9.53 -6.85 -2.99
N SER A 69 9.88 -5.57 -2.85
CA SER A 69 9.12 -4.61 -2.04
C SER A 69 8.21 -3.70 -2.85
N ASP A 70 7.86 -4.06 -4.09
CA ASP A 70 7.04 -3.20 -4.96
C ASP A 70 5.71 -2.86 -4.28
N GLY A 71 5.52 -1.57 -4.01
CA GLY A 71 4.28 -1.09 -3.41
C GLY A 71 4.19 -1.24 -1.89
N CYS A 72 5.25 -1.70 -1.21
CA CYS A 72 5.24 -2.04 0.22
C CYS A 72 6.12 -1.11 1.07
N GLY A 73 5.49 -0.30 1.93
CA GLY A 73 6.14 0.59 2.89
C GLY A 73 5.97 0.14 4.33
N MET A 74 6.37 0.98 5.27
CA MET A 74 6.26 0.71 6.71
C MET A 74 5.59 1.87 7.44
N VAL A 75 4.94 1.56 8.55
CA VAL A 75 4.27 2.53 9.42
C VAL A 75 4.52 2.17 10.89
N SER A 76 4.75 3.16 11.74
CA SER A 76 5.00 2.92 13.16
C SER A 76 3.72 2.48 13.88
N GLN A 77 3.85 1.69 14.96
CA GLN A 77 2.72 1.23 15.75
C GLN A 77 2.00 2.42 16.42
N GLU A 78 2.74 3.43 16.89
CA GLU A 78 2.17 4.67 17.42
C GLU A 78 1.26 5.36 16.38
N PHE A 79 1.69 5.39 15.11
CA PHE A 79 0.89 5.96 14.03
C PHE A 79 -0.34 5.10 13.72
N CYS A 80 -0.21 3.76 13.75
CA CYS A 80 -1.34 2.84 13.59
C CYS A 80 -2.41 3.06 14.66
N ARG A 81 -2.03 3.32 15.92
CA ARG A 81 -2.99 3.64 16.99
C ARG A 81 -3.75 4.94 16.71
N LYS A 82 -3.09 5.95 16.15
CA LYS A 82 -3.75 7.19 15.71
C LYS A 82 -4.77 6.90 14.60
N ILE A 83 -4.41 6.06 13.63
CA ILE A 83 -5.33 5.61 12.57
C ILE A 83 -6.55 4.91 13.18
N VAL A 84 -6.35 3.95 14.09
CA VAL A 84 -7.44 3.21 14.76
C VAL A 84 -8.39 4.15 15.50
N SER A 85 -7.84 5.14 16.21
CA SER A 85 -8.62 6.16 16.92
C SER A 85 -9.45 7.03 15.97
N ASP A 86 -8.85 7.49 14.87
CA ASP A 86 -9.52 8.31 13.86
C ASP A 86 -10.61 7.52 13.10
N LEU A 87 -10.31 6.25 12.79
CA LEU A 87 -11.22 5.35 12.11
C LEU A 87 -12.33 4.79 13.01
N LYS A 88 -12.19 4.92 14.34
CA LYS A 88 -13.07 4.37 15.39
C LYS A 88 -13.17 2.84 15.34
N LEU A 89 -12.04 2.16 15.20
CA LEU A 89 -11.95 0.69 15.05
C LEU A 89 -11.91 -0.09 16.38
N GLY A 90 -12.07 0.59 17.53
CA GLY A 90 -11.98 -0.03 18.86
C GLY A 90 -10.57 -0.53 19.17
N ASP A 91 -10.46 -1.72 19.75
CA ASP A 91 -9.18 -2.32 20.16
C ASP A 91 -8.45 -3.09 19.04
N CYS A 92 -9.07 -3.18 17.86
CA CYS A 92 -8.45 -3.85 16.72
C CYS A 92 -7.35 -2.96 16.12
N LEU A 93 -6.11 -3.45 16.14
CA LEU A 93 -4.95 -2.79 15.51
C LEU A 93 -4.52 -3.55 14.25
N PRO A 94 -4.96 -3.12 13.05
CA PRO A 94 -4.57 -3.75 11.80
C PRO A 94 -3.05 -3.74 11.58
N SER A 95 -2.53 -4.81 10.99
CA SER A 95 -1.11 -4.94 10.66
C SER A 95 -0.74 -4.32 9.31
N CYS A 96 -1.71 -4.12 8.42
CA CYS A 96 -1.47 -3.59 7.09
C CYS A 96 -2.59 -2.62 6.65
N TYR A 97 -2.19 -1.54 5.99
CA TYR A 97 -3.08 -0.48 5.53
C TYR A 97 -2.80 -0.19 4.06
N GLN A 98 -3.85 -0.21 3.23
CA GLN A 98 -3.78 0.27 1.87
C GLN A 98 -4.01 1.77 1.84
N ILE A 99 -3.06 2.54 1.32
CA ILE A 99 -3.08 3.99 1.44
C ILE A 99 -2.99 4.73 0.10
N ARG A 100 -3.35 6.01 0.14
CA ARG A 100 -3.06 7.03 -0.87
C ARG A 100 -2.51 8.25 -0.17
N PHE A 101 -1.41 8.79 -0.70
CA PHE A 101 -0.79 9.99 -0.14
C PHE A 101 0.08 10.68 -1.19
N ARG A 102 -0.25 11.90 -1.63
CA ARG A 102 0.62 12.73 -2.50
C ARG A 102 1.22 12.01 -3.74
N GLY A 103 0.47 11.11 -4.35
CA GLY A 103 0.93 10.29 -5.48
C GLY A 103 1.67 9.01 -5.10
N TYR A 104 1.88 8.75 -3.81
CA TYR A 104 2.18 7.43 -3.26
C TYR A 104 0.92 6.57 -3.25
N LYS A 105 1.07 5.35 -3.75
CA LYS A 105 0.05 4.29 -3.78
C LYS A 105 0.71 2.97 -3.42
N GLY A 106 0.10 2.27 -2.48
CA GLY A 106 0.56 0.95 -2.07
C GLY A 106 -0.05 0.54 -0.74
N VAL A 107 0.65 -0.37 -0.06
CA VAL A 107 0.36 -0.80 1.30
C VAL A 107 1.49 -0.38 2.23
N VAL A 108 1.16 -0.11 3.49
CA VAL A 108 2.13 0.08 4.57
C VAL A 108 1.88 -0.94 5.66
N LEU A 109 2.95 -1.57 6.12
CA LEU A 109 2.91 -2.58 7.17
C LEU A 109 3.35 -1.97 8.50
N MET A 110 2.66 -2.34 9.57
CA MET A 110 3.03 -1.97 10.93
C MET A 110 4.40 -2.56 11.26
N ASN A 111 5.34 -1.69 11.64
CA ASN A 111 6.68 -2.06 12.04
C ASN A 111 6.99 -1.48 13.43
N ILE A 112 7.11 -2.37 14.42
CA ILE A 112 7.36 -2.03 15.82
C ILE A 112 8.74 -1.41 16.01
N SER A 113 9.74 -1.82 15.20
CA SER A 113 11.11 -1.35 15.33
C SER A 113 11.27 0.14 15.04
N LEU A 114 10.33 0.76 14.32
CA LEU A 114 10.31 2.22 14.14
C LEU A 114 10.08 2.95 15.47
N ASP A 115 9.19 2.44 16.31
CA ASP A 115 8.93 3.02 17.63
C ASP A 115 10.05 2.66 18.63
N GLU A 116 10.61 1.45 18.56
CA GLU A 116 11.79 1.07 19.37
C GLU A 116 12.97 2.00 19.11
N THR A 117 13.26 2.24 17.84
CA THR A 117 14.33 3.15 17.41
C THR A 117 14.08 4.58 17.91
N ARG A 118 12.84 5.06 17.81
CA ARG A 118 12.45 6.38 18.31
C ARG A 118 12.61 6.48 19.83
N ASN A 119 12.22 5.44 20.56
CA ASN A 119 12.34 5.38 22.01
C ASN A 119 13.81 5.30 22.45
N TRP A 120 14.63 4.54 21.72
CA TRP A 120 16.08 4.51 21.92
C TRP A 120 16.69 5.90 21.74
N ALA A 121 16.35 6.61 20.66
CA ALA A 121 16.84 7.97 20.42
C ALA A 121 16.44 8.94 21.52
N LYS A 122 15.20 8.87 22.02
CA LYS A 122 14.73 9.65 23.18
C LYS A 122 15.53 9.35 24.44
N LYS A 123 15.79 8.06 24.73
CA LYS A 123 16.57 7.63 25.90
C LYS A 123 18.00 8.16 25.87
N HIS A 124 18.60 8.26 24.69
CA HIS A 124 19.94 8.80 24.50
C HIS A 124 19.97 10.33 24.28
N ASN A 125 18.86 11.04 24.54
CA ASN A 125 18.70 12.48 24.35
C ASN A 125 19.13 12.97 22.95
N LEU A 126 18.93 12.14 21.92
CA LEU A 126 19.16 12.54 20.54
C LEU A 126 18.04 13.49 20.11
N ILE A 127 18.35 14.78 20.13
CA ILE A 127 17.44 15.82 19.67
C ILE A 127 17.50 15.85 18.14
N PRO A 128 16.37 15.65 17.44
CA PRO A 128 16.36 15.80 16.00
C PRO A 128 16.78 17.23 15.61
N PRO A 129 17.67 17.40 14.63
CA PRO A 129 18.03 18.72 14.16
C PRO A 129 16.79 19.44 13.62
N ARG A 130 16.33 20.48 14.32
CA ARG A 130 15.24 21.38 13.89
C ARG A 130 15.75 22.34 12.82
N LYS A 131 16.22 21.82 11.68
CA LYS A 131 16.53 22.66 10.53
C LYS A 131 15.30 22.76 9.64
N PRO A 132 14.76 23.97 9.41
CA PRO A 132 13.69 24.14 8.44
C PRO A 132 14.24 23.71 7.07
N ASN A 133 13.61 22.70 6.46
CA ASN A 133 13.93 22.09 5.16
C ASN A 133 14.88 20.88 5.14
N GLN A 134 15.28 20.31 6.28
CA GLN A 134 16.02 19.04 6.29
C GLN A 134 15.14 17.89 6.76
N SER A 135 15.19 16.75 6.05
CA SER A 135 14.49 15.53 6.46
C SER A 135 14.96 15.12 7.86
N LEU A 136 14.01 14.82 8.75
CA LEU A 136 14.36 14.31 10.08
C LEU A 136 15.20 13.04 9.99
N PRO A 137 16.05 12.79 11.01
CA PRO A 137 16.82 11.55 11.11
C PRO A 137 15.95 10.30 10.99
N TRP A 138 16.58 9.21 10.56
CA TRP A 138 15.96 7.90 10.38
C TRP A 138 15.16 7.41 11.61
N TYR A 139 15.54 7.82 12.82
CA TYR A 139 14.89 7.44 14.08
C TYR A 139 13.61 8.22 14.43
N CYS A 140 13.21 9.22 13.64
CA CYS A 140 12.03 10.06 13.91
C CYS A 140 10.83 9.76 13.02
N GLN A 141 10.95 8.81 12.07
CA GLN A 141 9.97 8.63 11.00
C GLN A 141 8.79 7.80 11.47
N SER A 142 7.57 8.21 11.11
CA SER A 142 6.32 7.46 11.40
C SER A 142 5.83 6.67 10.21
N LEU A 143 6.16 7.13 9.00
CA LEU A 143 5.86 6.46 7.74
C LEU A 143 7.14 6.33 6.91
N ILE A 144 7.29 5.20 6.24
CA ILE A 144 8.39 4.96 5.33
C ILE A 144 7.79 4.45 4.03
N PHE A 145 8.07 5.19 2.95
CA PHE A 145 7.71 4.83 1.60
C PHE A 145 8.88 4.26 0.83
N ARG A 146 8.60 3.76 -0.36
CA ARG A 146 9.61 3.32 -1.32
C ARG A 146 9.40 3.96 -2.69
N PRO A 147 10.45 4.08 -3.52
CA PRO A 147 10.34 4.64 -4.86
C PRO A 147 9.24 3.97 -5.70
N SER A 148 9.10 2.65 -5.58
CA SER A 148 8.04 1.87 -6.23
C SER A 148 6.63 2.36 -5.90
N GLN A 149 6.40 2.90 -4.71
CA GLN A 149 5.09 3.43 -4.30
C GLN A 149 4.79 4.80 -4.92
N ARG A 150 5.80 5.57 -5.32
CA ARG A 150 5.63 6.93 -5.86
C ARG A 150 5.23 6.90 -7.34
N LYS A 151 3.93 6.95 -7.62
CA LYS A 151 3.42 6.81 -8.99
C LYS A 151 3.48 8.12 -9.79
N PHE A 152 3.32 9.27 -9.14
CA PHE A 152 3.45 10.60 -9.74
C PHE A 152 3.82 11.64 -8.68
N HIS A 153 4.17 12.86 -9.10
CA HIS A 153 4.46 13.94 -8.16
C HIS A 153 3.21 14.76 -7.91
N ALA A 154 2.66 14.72 -6.70
CA ALA A 154 1.52 15.55 -6.32
C ALA A 154 1.94 16.82 -5.56
N PRO A 155 1.12 17.88 -5.58
CA PRO A 155 1.31 19.05 -4.72
C PRO A 155 1.25 18.71 -3.22
N ARG A 156 1.44 19.72 -2.37
CA ARG A 156 1.55 19.55 -0.92
C ARG A 156 0.17 19.28 -0.32
N GLU A 157 -0.13 18.01 -0.08
CA GLU A 157 -1.19 17.59 0.84
C GLU A 157 -0.55 16.92 2.06
N ASN A 158 -1.13 17.17 3.23
CA ASN A 158 -0.58 16.67 4.49
C ASN A 158 -1.42 15.52 5.07
N TYR A 159 -2.55 15.16 4.46
CA TYR A 159 -3.42 14.11 4.98
C TYR A 159 -3.20 12.81 4.22
N VAL A 160 -3.09 11.70 4.95
CA VAL A 160 -3.09 10.37 4.37
C VAL A 160 -4.51 9.87 4.24
N GLU A 161 -4.79 9.20 3.14
CA GLU A 161 -6.06 8.54 2.92
C GLU A 161 -5.90 7.02 3.03
N ILE A 162 -6.81 6.39 3.76
CA ILE A 162 -6.88 4.94 3.90
C ILE A 162 -7.95 4.42 2.94
N VAL A 163 -7.57 3.51 2.05
CA VAL A 163 -8.49 2.82 1.14
C VAL A 163 -9.09 1.60 1.82
N LYS A 164 -8.24 0.78 2.45
CA LYS A 164 -8.64 -0.46 3.09
C LYS A 164 -7.67 -0.82 4.22
N ILE A 165 -8.19 -1.47 5.24
CA ILE A 165 -7.42 -2.05 6.34
C ILE A 165 -7.36 -3.57 6.21
N SER A 166 -6.31 -4.20 6.73
CA SER A 166 -6.22 -5.64 6.81
C SER A 166 -7.31 -6.21 7.73
N ALA A 167 -8.12 -7.12 7.20
CA ALA A 167 -9.14 -7.85 7.94
C ALA A 167 -9.32 -9.24 7.32
N PRO A 168 -9.68 -10.26 8.11
CA PRO A 168 -10.04 -11.58 7.57
C PRO A 168 -11.33 -11.46 6.75
N ILE A 169 -11.39 -12.21 5.65
CA ILE A 169 -12.54 -12.25 4.75
C ILE A 169 -12.80 -13.72 4.45
N LEU A 170 -14.07 -14.12 4.50
CA LEU A 170 -14.49 -15.44 4.04
C LEU A 170 -14.28 -15.52 2.53
N VAL A 171 -13.55 -16.54 2.09
CA VAL A 171 -13.28 -16.77 0.67
C VAL A 171 -13.93 -18.06 0.23
N ALA A 172 -14.44 -18.08 -0.99
CA ALA A 172 -14.96 -19.26 -1.65
C ALA A 172 -14.08 -19.63 -2.85
N LEU A 173 -14.06 -20.91 -3.20
CA LEU A 173 -13.43 -21.35 -4.45
C LEU A 173 -14.23 -20.83 -5.64
N ASN A 174 -13.56 -20.08 -6.51
CA ASN A 174 -14.16 -19.62 -7.76
C ASN A 174 -13.85 -20.60 -8.89
N LYS A 175 -14.67 -20.57 -9.95
CA LYS A 175 -14.49 -21.45 -11.13
C LYS A 175 -13.07 -21.41 -11.71
N PRO A 176 -12.41 -20.24 -11.88
CA PRO A 176 -11.03 -20.22 -12.36
C PRO A 176 -10.04 -21.01 -11.50
N LEU A 177 -10.12 -20.90 -10.17
CA LEU A 177 -9.25 -21.66 -9.27
C LEU A 177 -9.57 -23.15 -9.32
N ILE A 178 -10.85 -23.52 -9.41
CA ILE A 178 -11.27 -24.92 -9.57
C ILE A 178 -10.66 -25.51 -10.85
N ASN A 179 -10.73 -24.79 -11.98
CA ASN A 179 -10.15 -25.24 -13.25
C ASN A 179 -8.62 -25.39 -13.17
N ILE A 180 -7.93 -24.51 -12.43
CA ILE A 180 -6.48 -24.64 -12.22
C ILE A 180 -6.17 -25.88 -11.38
N LEU A 181 -6.93 -26.10 -10.30
CA LEU A 181 -6.75 -27.28 -9.44
C LEU A 181 -6.99 -28.57 -10.21
N ASP A 182 -8.02 -28.60 -11.06
CA ASP A 182 -8.34 -29.69 -11.96
C ASP A 182 -7.15 -30.04 -12.89
N GLN A 183 -6.70 -29.06 -13.70
CA GLN A 183 -5.59 -29.23 -14.64
C GLN A 183 -4.26 -29.60 -13.96
N VAL A 184 -3.92 -28.91 -12.86
CA VAL A 184 -2.66 -29.17 -12.15
C VAL A 184 -2.69 -30.54 -11.50
N SER A 185 -3.81 -30.94 -10.90
CA SER A 185 -3.93 -32.25 -10.27
C SER A 185 -3.89 -33.39 -11.31
N GLU A 186 -4.48 -33.18 -12.50
CA GLU A 186 -4.40 -34.12 -13.63
C GLU A 186 -2.94 -34.34 -14.07
N MET A 187 -2.16 -33.25 -14.20
CA MET A 187 -0.73 -33.34 -14.56
C MET A 187 0.12 -34.09 -13.53
N HIS A 188 -0.28 -34.11 -12.26
CA HIS A 188 0.44 -34.80 -11.19
C HIS A 188 0.08 -36.30 -11.05
N GLY A 189 -1.02 -36.73 -11.68
CA GLY A 189 -1.44 -38.13 -11.72
C GLY A 189 -2.88 -38.36 -11.26
N GLU A 190 -3.40 -39.54 -11.59
CA GLU A 190 -4.81 -39.91 -11.40
C GLU A 190 -5.24 -39.88 -9.92
N ILE A 191 -4.42 -40.40 -9.00
CA ILE A 191 -4.76 -40.46 -7.58
C ILE A 191 -4.89 -39.05 -6.95
N PRO A 192 -3.90 -38.14 -7.09
CA PRO A 192 -4.06 -36.74 -6.67
C PRO A 192 -5.28 -36.05 -7.30
N HIS A 193 -5.52 -36.28 -8.60
CA HIS A 193 -6.64 -35.71 -9.33
C HIS A 193 -7.99 -36.12 -8.74
N GLN A 194 -8.20 -37.42 -8.57
CA GLN A 194 -9.45 -37.94 -8.00
C GLN A 194 -9.68 -37.45 -6.56
N ARG A 195 -8.62 -37.37 -5.74
CA ARG A 195 -8.71 -36.79 -4.38
C ARG A 195 -9.12 -35.33 -4.39
N MET A 196 -8.57 -34.53 -5.30
CA MET A 196 -8.92 -33.11 -5.42
C MET A 196 -10.36 -32.92 -5.90
N CYS A 197 -10.78 -33.66 -6.94
CA CYS A 197 -12.15 -33.61 -7.46
C CYS A 197 -13.16 -34.01 -6.38
N ASN A 198 -12.95 -35.14 -5.70
CA ASN A 198 -13.83 -35.58 -4.62
C ASN A 198 -13.93 -34.53 -3.51
N ARG A 199 -12.80 -33.92 -3.11
CA ARG A 199 -12.81 -32.88 -2.08
C ARG A 199 -13.58 -31.63 -2.50
N ILE A 200 -13.50 -31.25 -3.76
CA ILE A 200 -14.25 -30.10 -4.29
C ILE A 200 -15.75 -30.42 -4.32
N PHE A 201 -16.16 -31.64 -4.72
CA PHE A 201 -17.56 -32.07 -4.69
C PHE A 201 -18.11 -32.12 -3.26
N GLU A 202 -17.37 -32.70 -2.31
CA GLU A 202 -17.75 -32.69 -0.88
C GLU A 202 -17.97 -31.26 -0.37
N LEU A 203 -17.05 -30.34 -0.69
CA LEU A 203 -17.17 -28.94 -0.27
C LEU A 203 -18.36 -28.24 -0.92
N MET A 204 -18.70 -28.59 -2.17
CA MET A 204 -19.89 -28.08 -2.84
C MET A 204 -21.17 -28.58 -2.18
N GLU A 205 -21.23 -29.87 -1.83
CA GLU A 205 -22.37 -30.46 -1.11
C GLU A 205 -22.57 -29.83 0.27
N GLN A 206 -21.50 -29.49 0.99
CA GLN A 206 -21.58 -28.80 2.29
C GLN A 206 -22.12 -27.36 2.20
N HIS A 207 -22.13 -26.75 1.01
CA HIS A 207 -22.63 -25.39 0.79
C HIS A 207 -24.04 -25.33 0.19
N LEU A 208 -24.64 -26.48 -0.16
CA LEU A 208 -26.02 -26.62 -0.65
C LEU A 208 -26.97 -26.95 0.51
#